data_AF-W9Z997-F1
#
_entry.id   AF-W9Z997-F1
#
_cell.length_a   1.000
_cell.length_b   1.000
_cell.length_c   1.000
_cell.angle_alpha   90.00
_cell.angle_beta   90.00
_cell.angle_gamma   90.00
#
_symmetry.space_group_name_H-M   'P 1'
#
loop_
_entity.id
_entity.type
_entity.pdbx_description
1 polymer ?
#
loop_
_entity_poly.entity_id
_entity_poly.type
_entity_poly.pdbx_seq_one_letter_code
_entity_poly.pdbx_strand_id
1 'polypeptide(L)'
;IVLVAEYFFDTGIYFPKISIVLFYWKLIPGILESLRRVLLAISIYLGCALLTSVLVNTLICVPFSDNWSIENQLKSAWNSYASFCVQWGLNFSTDLLIFFYPFFLLKHLKLHKKQQIALIGIFSLGAITLIVSLSRFIAYNATDFELDDQSG
;
A
#
# COMPACT_ATOMS: atom_id res chain seq x y z
N ILE A 1 21.63 1.95 8.70
CA ILE A 1 21.55 1.93 7.20
C ILE A 1 20.19 1.39 6.77
N VAL A 2 19.75 0.24 7.32
CA VAL A 2 18.45 -0.37 6.98
C VAL A 2 17.26 0.54 7.26
N LEU A 3 17.24 1.25 8.40
CA LEU A 3 16.17 2.20 8.69
C LEU A 3 16.01 3.30 7.61
N VAL A 4 17.11 3.82 7.07
CA VAL A 4 17.06 4.83 6.00
C VAL A 4 16.47 4.22 4.73
N ALA A 5 16.87 2.99 4.41
CA ALA A 5 16.33 2.27 3.26
C ALA A 5 14.82 2.01 3.39
N GLU A 6 14.34 1.64 4.59
CA GLU A 6 12.92 1.49 4.90
C GLU A 6 12.13 2.77 4.63
N TYR A 7 12.60 3.91 5.14
CA TYR A 7 11.93 5.19 4.90
C TYR A 7 11.89 5.58 3.42
N PHE A 8 12.97 5.34 2.68
CA PHE A 8 13.00 5.60 1.23
C PHE A 8 12.05 4.67 0.48
N PHE A 9 11.98 3.39 0.87
CA PHE A 9 11.07 2.41 0.29
C PHE A 9 9.61 2.81 0.52
N ASP A 10 9.24 3.13 1.76
CA ASP A 10 7.89 3.60 2.10
C ASP A 10 7.56 4.89 1.34
N THR A 11 8.47 5.86 1.31
CA THR A 11 8.25 7.12 0.58
C THR A 11 8.01 6.85 -0.91
N GLY A 12 8.80 5.97 -1.53
CA GLY A 12 8.66 5.60 -2.93
C GLY A 12 7.33 4.91 -3.25
N ILE A 13 6.76 4.20 -2.27
CA ILE A 13 5.49 3.50 -2.38
C ILE A 13 4.29 4.43 -2.21
N TYR A 14 4.32 5.30 -1.20
CA TYR A 14 3.17 6.12 -0.85
C TYR A 14 3.08 7.42 -1.67
N PHE A 15 4.20 7.93 -2.18
CA PHE A 15 4.21 9.15 -2.99
C PHE A 15 3.35 9.07 -4.26
N PRO A 16 3.41 7.99 -5.07
CA PRO A 16 2.49 7.80 -6.20
C PRO A 16 1.02 7.77 -5.76
N LYS A 17 0.71 7.12 -4.63
CA LYS A 17 -0.66 7.02 -4.09
C LYS A 17 -1.23 8.39 -3.75
N ILE A 18 -0.44 9.24 -3.09
CA ILE A 18 -0.82 10.62 -2.79
C ILE A 18 -1.07 11.41 -4.08
N SER A 19 -0.19 11.27 -5.08
CA SER A 19 -0.36 11.94 -6.37
C SER A 19 -1.68 11.57 -7.07
N ILE A 20 -2.04 10.28 -7.04
CA ILE A 20 -3.31 9.79 -7.60
C ILE A 20 -4.51 10.38 -6.85
N VAL A 21 -4.48 10.40 -5.52
CA VAL A 21 -5.55 10.96 -4.69
C VAL A 21 -5.73 12.46 -4.94
N LEU A 22 -4.62 13.22 -5.04
CA LEU A 22 -4.65 14.64 -5.37
C LEU A 22 -5.20 14.89 -6.78
N PHE A 23 -4.83 14.04 -7.74
CA PHE A 23 -5.38 14.08 -9.09
C PHE A 23 -6.90 13.86 -9.08
N TYR A 24 -7.40 12.89 -8.31
CA TYR A 24 -8.85 12.69 -8.15
C TYR A 24 -9.54 13.88 -7.48
N TRP A 25 -8.90 14.52 -6.50
CA TRP A 25 -9.45 15.71 -5.86
C TRP A 25 -9.66 16.85 -6.85
N LYS A 26 -8.71 17.04 -7.78
CA LYS A 26 -8.79 18.03 -8.85
C LYS A 26 -9.82 17.65 -9.93
N LEU A 27 -9.97 16.37 -10.23
CA LEU A 27 -10.87 15.87 -11.27
C LEU A 27 -12.35 16.05 -10.89
N ILE A 28 -12.70 15.99 -9.60
CA ILE A 28 -14.10 15.91 -9.17
C ILE A 28 -14.74 17.30 -9.04
N PRO A 29 -15.78 17.60 -9.84
CA PRO A 29 -16.51 18.85 -9.73
C PRO A 29 -17.20 18.96 -8.37
N GLY A 30 -17.31 20.18 -7.85
CA GLY A 30 -17.83 20.46 -6.50
C GLY A 30 -19.25 19.99 -6.22
N ILE A 31 -20.02 19.65 -7.26
CA ILE A 31 -21.40 19.18 -7.15
C ILE A 31 -21.51 17.73 -6.59
N LEU A 32 -20.42 16.95 -6.59
CA LEU A 32 -20.41 15.53 -6.20
C LEU A 32 -19.88 15.34 -4.76
N GLU A 33 -20.59 15.90 -3.78
CA GLU A 33 -20.17 15.90 -2.37
C GLU A 33 -20.00 14.50 -1.76
N SER A 34 -20.81 13.51 -2.20
CA SER A 34 -20.68 12.12 -1.75
C SER A 34 -19.30 11.55 -2.12
N LEU A 35 -18.83 11.77 -3.35
CA LEU A 35 -17.54 11.26 -3.82
C LEU A 35 -16.39 11.97 -3.12
N ARG A 36 -16.50 13.27 -2.86
CA ARG A 36 -15.48 14.00 -2.08
C ARG A 36 -15.36 13.46 -0.65
N ARG A 37 -16.47 13.08 -0.01
CA ARG A 37 -16.43 12.44 1.31
C ARG A 37 -15.72 11.08 1.28
N VAL A 38 -16.00 10.25 0.28
CA VAL A 38 -15.30 8.97 0.10
C VAL A 38 -13.80 9.20 -0.16
N LEU A 39 -13.45 10.16 -1.03
CA LEU A 39 -12.05 10.49 -1.32
C LEU A 39 -11.32 11.01 -0.09
N LEU A 40 -11.98 11.84 0.73
CA LEU A 40 -11.44 12.33 1.99
C LEU A 40 -11.18 11.17 2.95
N ALA A 41 -12.11 10.23 3.08
CA ALA A 41 -11.92 9.03 3.89
C ALA A 41 -10.72 8.19 3.42
N ILE A 42 -10.55 8.01 2.10
CA ILE A 42 -9.38 7.33 1.51
C ILE A 42 -8.09 8.11 1.82
N SER A 43 -8.13 9.43 1.72
CA SER A 43 -6.98 10.30 2.01
C SER A 43 -6.55 10.21 3.47
N ILE A 44 -7.51 10.24 4.40
CA ILE A 44 -7.27 10.08 5.85
C ILE A 44 -6.68 8.70 6.11
N TYR A 45 -7.29 7.65 5.56
CA TYR A 45 -6.78 6.29 5.70
C TYR A 45 -5.36 6.13 5.16
N LEU A 46 -5.04 6.72 4.00
CA LEU A 46 -3.70 6.71 3.42
C LEU A 46 -2.69 7.41 4.35
N GLY A 47 -3.07 8.54 4.95
CA GLY A 47 -2.25 9.23 5.95
C GLY A 47 -2.03 8.40 7.23
N CYS A 48 -3.07 7.72 7.71
CA CYS A 48 -2.96 6.81 8.86
C CYS A 48 -2.07 5.59 8.54
N ALA A 49 -2.18 5.02 7.34
CA ALA A 49 -1.35 3.92 6.88
C ALA A 49 0.13 4.33 6.83
N LEU A 50 0.43 5.50 6.27
CA LEU A 50 1.75 6.12 6.27
C LEU A 50 2.31 6.29 7.68
N LEU A 51 1.53 6.88 8.59
CA LEU A 51 1.93 7.09 9.97
C LEU A 51 2.20 5.76 10.67
N THR A 52 1.36 4.76 10.42
CA THR A 52 1.52 3.42 11.00
C THR A 52 2.80 2.74 10.47
N SER A 53 3.10 2.82 9.17
CA SER A 53 4.36 2.31 8.60
C SER A 53 5.58 2.94 9.29
N VAL A 54 5.59 4.27 9.46
CA VAL A 54 6.67 4.99 10.16
C VAL A 54 6.81 4.54 11.61
N LEU A 55 5.69 4.41 12.32
CA LEU A 55 5.69 3.96 13.72
C LEU A 55 6.18 2.52 13.85
N VAL A 56 5.75 1.62 12.97
CA VAL A 56 6.19 0.21 12.96
C VAL A 56 7.69 0.13 12.73
N ASN A 57 8.23 0.80 11.71
CA ASN A 57 9.68 0.81 11.44
C ASN A 57 10.49 1.35 12.62
N THR A 58 9.93 2.32 13.35
CA THR A 58 10.62 2.94 14.50
C THR A 58 10.52 2.11 15.78
N LEU A 59 9.36 1.51 16.06
CA LEU A 59 9.04 0.96 17.38
C LEU A 59 9.13 -0.57 17.47
N ILE A 60 9.15 -1.29 16.34
CA ILE A 60 9.14 -2.76 16.35
C ILE A 60 10.46 -3.36 16.87
N CYS A 61 11.59 -2.65 16.73
CA CYS A 61 12.88 -3.10 17.22
C CYS A 61 13.19 -2.53 18.59
N VAL A 62 13.41 -3.42 19.56
CA VAL A 62 13.89 -3.09 20.89
C VAL A 62 15.14 -3.92 21.17
N PRO A 63 16.34 -3.31 21.28
CA PRO A 63 16.63 -1.86 21.28
C PRO A 63 16.66 -1.22 19.88
N PHE A 64 16.23 0.05 19.78
CA PHE A 64 16.22 0.83 18.52
C PHE A 64 17.60 0.91 17.82
N SER A 65 18.69 0.81 18.59
CA SER A 65 20.06 0.81 18.06
C SER A 65 20.31 -0.31 17.05
N ASP A 66 19.57 -1.42 17.14
CA ASP A 66 19.78 -2.57 16.25
C ASP A 66 19.39 -2.29 14.81
N ASN A 67 18.48 -1.33 14.55
CA ASN A 67 18.16 -0.84 13.20
C ASN A 67 19.37 -0.19 12.48
N TRP A 68 20.40 0.20 13.25
CA TRP A 68 21.62 0.82 12.75
C TRP A 68 22.84 -0.09 12.86
N SER A 69 22.78 -1.16 13.66
CA SER A 69 23.88 -2.09 13.89
C SER A 69 24.07 -3.05 12.72
N ILE A 70 25.26 -3.10 12.15
CA ILE A 70 25.61 -4.06 11.08
C ILE A 70 25.64 -5.50 11.62
N GLU A 71 25.91 -5.67 12.92
CA GLU A 71 26.04 -6.97 13.58
C GLU A 71 24.67 -7.60 13.92
N ASN A 72 23.66 -6.77 14.24
CA ASN A 72 22.32 -7.22 14.65
C ASN A 72 21.25 -7.07 13.54
N GLN A 73 21.66 -7.03 12.27
CA GLN A 73 20.75 -6.81 11.13
C GLN A 73 19.57 -7.80 11.07
N LEU A 74 19.78 -9.05 11.51
CA LEU A 74 18.73 -10.09 11.59
C LEU A 74 17.60 -9.75 12.57
N LYS A 75 17.82 -8.81 13.51
CA LYS A 75 16.84 -8.32 14.48
C LYS A 75 16.23 -6.96 14.09
N SER A 76 16.57 -6.44 12.90
CA SER A 76 16.05 -5.17 12.38
C SER A 76 14.57 -5.29 11.95
N ALA A 77 13.90 -4.13 11.84
CA ALA A 77 12.48 -4.05 11.49
C ALA A 77 12.19 -4.75 10.17
N TRP A 78 13.08 -4.60 9.19
CA TRP A 78 13.09 -5.29 7.90
C TRP A 78 12.93 -6.81 7.96
N ASN A 79 13.55 -7.46 8.95
CA ASN A 79 13.56 -8.92 9.05
C ASN A 79 12.44 -9.45 9.95
N SER A 80 11.63 -8.55 10.55
CA SER A 80 10.49 -8.94 11.37
C SER A 80 9.30 -9.30 10.49
N TYR A 81 8.87 -10.55 10.57
CA TYR A 81 7.67 -11.04 9.88
C TYR A 81 6.42 -10.21 10.24
N ALA A 82 6.29 -9.79 11.51
CA ALA A 82 5.19 -8.94 11.95
C ALA A 82 5.20 -7.57 11.25
N SER A 83 6.37 -6.95 11.09
CA SER A 83 6.52 -5.69 10.34
C SER A 83 6.15 -5.87 8.87
N PHE A 84 6.64 -6.96 8.26
CA PHE A 84 6.35 -7.29 6.88
C PHE A 84 4.85 -7.45 6.63
N CYS A 85 4.14 -8.23 7.46
CA CYS A 85 2.69 -8.42 7.34
C CYS A 85 1.91 -7.12 7.47
N VAL A 86 2.27 -6.26 8.43
CA VAL A 86 1.59 -4.98 8.64
C VAL A 86 1.83 -4.03 7.46
N GLN A 87 3.08 -3.87 7.02
CA GLN A 87 3.43 -3.01 5.89
C GLN A 87 2.78 -3.49 4.59
N TRP A 88 2.84 -4.80 4.30
CA TRP A 88 2.19 -5.39 3.15
C TRP A 88 0.67 -5.21 3.20
N GLY A 89 0.04 -5.46 4.35
CA GLY A 89 -1.40 -5.34 4.52
C GLY A 89 -1.90 -3.90 4.33
N LEU A 90 -1.21 -2.91 4.91
CA LEU A 90 -1.51 -1.49 4.72
C LEU A 90 -1.29 -1.04 3.26
N ASN A 91 -0.22 -1.54 2.64
CA ASN A 91 0.06 -1.25 1.24
C ASN A 91 -1.04 -1.80 0.32
N PHE A 92 -1.36 -3.09 0.46
CA PHE A 92 -2.34 -3.77 -0.36
C PHE A 92 -3.75 -3.19 -0.18
N SER A 93 -4.15 -2.91 1.05
CA SER A 93 -5.46 -2.30 1.34
C SER A 93 -5.60 -0.88 0.79
N THR A 94 -4.55 -0.04 0.88
CA THR A 94 -4.57 1.29 0.25
C THR A 94 -4.66 1.20 -1.27
N ASP A 95 -3.98 0.23 -1.90
CA ASP A 95 -4.08 0.01 -3.35
C ASP A 95 -5.47 -0.43 -3.76
N LEU A 96 -6.10 -1.33 -3.01
CA LEU A 96 -7.49 -1.73 -3.25
C LEU A 96 -8.45 -0.54 -3.19
N LEU A 97 -8.34 0.33 -2.18
CA LEU A 97 -9.21 1.49 -2.04
C LEU A 97 -9.07 2.47 -3.21
N ILE A 98 -7.83 2.79 -3.60
CA ILE A 98 -7.55 3.68 -4.74
C ILE A 98 -8.04 3.05 -6.04
N PHE A 99 -7.88 1.74 -6.20
CA PHE A 99 -8.34 0.98 -7.35
C PHE A 99 -9.86 0.94 -7.49
N PHE A 100 -10.59 0.79 -6.38
CA PHE A 100 -12.06 0.77 -6.40
C PHE A 100 -12.67 2.16 -6.54
N TYR A 101 -11.96 3.22 -6.13
CA TYR A 101 -12.44 4.58 -6.21
C TYR A 101 -13.03 5.01 -7.58
N PRO A 102 -12.36 4.80 -8.73
CA PRO A 102 -12.92 5.14 -10.04
C PRO A 102 -14.24 4.43 -10.35
N PHE A 103 -14.50 3.24 -9.81
CA PHE A 103 -15.79 2.55 -10.02
C PHE A 103 -16.96 3.29 -9.41
N PHE A 104 -16.76 3.84 -8.22
CA PHE A 104 -17.75 4.71 -7.59
C PHE A 104 -17.93 6.00 -8.39
N LEU A 105 -16.83 6.59 -8.89
CA LEU A 105 -16.88 7.79 -9.73
C LEU A 105 -17.66 7.56 -11.04
N LEU A 106 -17.41 6.45 -11.73
CA LEU A 106 -18.06 6.12 -13.00
C LEU A 106 -19.56 5.95 -12.90
N LYS A 107 -20.06 5.40 -11.79
CA LYS A 107 -21.51 5.25 -11.58
C LYS A 107 -22.23 6.60 -11.57
N HIS A 108 -21.54 7.68 -11.22
CA HIS A 108 -22.10 9.02 -11.13
C HIS A 108 -21.77 9.92 -12.34
N LEU A 109 -20.83 9.52 -13.21
CA LEU A 109 -20.36 10.34 -14.34
C LEU A 109 -20.66 9.68 -15.70
N LYS A 110 -21.43 10.35 -16.55
CA LYS A 110 -21.63 9.94 -17.95
C LYS A 110 -20.39 10.30 -18.79
N LEU A 111 -19.38 9.43 -18.80
CA LEU A 111 -18.15 9.64 -19.56
C LEU A 111 -18.30 9.32 -21.05
N HIS A 112 -17.46 9.96 -21.89
CA HIS A 112 -17.32 9.62 -23.30
C HIS A 112 -16.57 8.29 -23.50
N LYS A 113 -16.94 7.53 -24.53
CA LYS A 113 -16.40 6.17 -24.80
C LYS A 113 -14.86 6.08 -24.83
N LYS A 114 -14.15 7.13 -25.25
CA LYS A 114 -12.69 7.18 -25.26
C LYS A 114 -12.07 7.14 -23.85
N GLN A 115 -12.68 7.82 -22.89
CA GLN A 115 -12.24 7.82 -21.49
C GLN A 115 -12.53 6.47 -20.82
N GLN A 116 -13.63 5.82 -21.21
CA GLN A 116 -13.97 4.49 -20.76
C GLN A 116 -12.92 3.45 -21.18
N ILE A 117 -12.40 3.51 -22.41
CA ILE A 117 -11.36 2.59 -22.89
C ILE A 117 -10.04 2.79 -22.13
N ALA A 118 -9.59 4.04 -21.94
CA ALA A 118 -8.38 4.33 -21.16
C ALA A 118 -8.51 3.81 -19.71
N LEU A 119 -9.69 3.94 -19.13
CA LEU A 119 -9.97 3.46 -17.78
C LEU A 119 -9.96 1.93 -17.68
N ILE A 120 -10.49 1.23 -18.68
CA ILE A 120 -10.40 -0.23 -18.77
C ILE A 120 -8.93 -0.67 -18.84
N GLY A 121 -8.09 0.03 -19.62
CA GLY A 121 -6.66 -0.29 -19.71
C GLY A 121 -5.92 -0.13 -18.38
N ILE A 122 -6.12 1.00 -17.69
CA ILE A 122 -5.53 1.26 -16.37
C ILE A 122 -6.05 0.27 -15.33
N PHE A 123 -7.34 -0.07 -15.40
CA PHE A 123 -7.96 -1.05 -14.52
C PHE A 123 -7.36 -2.45 -14.66
N SER A 124 -7.22 -2.95 -15.89
CA SER A 124 -6.62 -4.27 -16.13
C SER A 124 -5.21 -4.35 -15.55
N LEU A 125 -4.40 -3.28 -15.71
CA LEU A 125 -3.07 -3.24 -15.16
C LEU A 125 -3.09 -3.27 -13.61
N GLY A 126 -3.94 -2.46 -12.97
CA GLY A 126 -4.09 -2.46 -11.51
C GLY A 126 -4.54 -3.81 -10.95
N ALA A 127 -5.50 -4.47 -11.61
CA ALA A 127 -5.97 -5.80 -11.22
C ALA A 127 -4.83 -6.83 -11.26
N ILE A 128 -4.01 -6.81 -12.32
CA ILE A 128 -2.87 -7.71 -12.45
C ILE A 128 -1.86 -7.46 -11.32
N THR A 129 -1.52 -6.20 -11.03
CA THR A 129 -0.59 -5.87 -9.94
C THR A 129 -1.09 -6.36 -8.59
N LEU A 130 -2.39 -6.21 -8.29
CA LEU A 130 -3.00 -6.70 -7.06
C LEU A 130 -2.95 -8.24 -6.96
N ILE A 131 -3.30 -8.95 -8.03
CA ILE A 131 -3.24 -10.42 -8.07
C ILE A 131 -1.80 -10.89 -7.85
N VAL A 132 -0.83 -10.30 -8.55
CA VAL A 132 0.59 -10.67 -8.40
C VAL A 132 1.09 -10.41 -6.97
N SER A 133 0.72 -9.28 -6.37
CA SER A 133 1.08 -8.97 -4.98
C SER A 133 0.51 -10.01 -4.01
N LEU A 134 -0.77 -10.37 -4.16
CA LEU A 134 -1.42 -11.39 -3.34
C LEU A 134 -0.80 -12.79 -3.54
N SER A 135 -0.57 -13.19 -4.79
CA SER A 135 0.06 -14.48 -5.10
C SER A 135 1.46 -14.59 -4.49
N ARG A 136 2.25 -13.52 -4.55
CA ARG A 136 3.58 -13.48 -3.91
C ARG A 136 3.49 -13.63 -2.40
N PHE A 137 2.55 -12.93 -1.77
CA PHE A 137 2.34 -13.04 -0.32
C PHE A 137 1.95 -14.46 0.07
N ILE A 138 1.01 -15.09 -0.64
CA ILE A 138 0.60 -16.48 -0.39
C ILE A 138 1.77 -17.44 -0.57
N ALA A 139 2.53 -17.31 -1.66
CA ALA A 139 3.68 -18.17 -1.93
C ALA A 139 4.76 -18.07 -0.83
N TYR A 140 5.07 -16.85 -0.39
CA TYR A 140 6.04 -16.64 0.71
C TYR A 140 5.59 -17.33 2.00
N ASN A 141 4.33 -17.16 2.39
CA ASN A 141 3.79 -17.81 3.59
C ASN A 141 3.79 -19.33 3.45
N ALA A 142 3.40 -19.87 2.30
CA ALA A 142 3.39 -21.32 2.07
C ALA A 142 4.79 -21.93 2.20
N THR A 143 5.82 -21.29 1.64
CA THR A 143 7.20 -21.77 1.75
C THR A 143 7.74 -21.71 3.18
N ASP A 144 7.37 -20.68 3.95
CA ASP A 144 7.77 -20.57 5.36
C ASP A 144 7.21 -21.73 6.20
N PHE A 145 5.94 -22.10 5.98
CA PHE A 145 5.32 -23.28 6.60
C PHE A 145 6.04 -24.59 6.24
N GLU A 146 6.45 -24.76 4.97
CA GLU A 146 7.18 -25.96 4.54
C GLU A 146 8.56 -26.08 5.21
N LEU A 147 9.21 -24.96 5.54
CA LEU A 147 10.51 -24.94 6.21
C LEU A 147 10.41 -25.27 7.71
N ASP A 148 9.34 -24.84 8.38
CA ASP A 148 9.08 -25.17 9.79
C ASP A 148 8.90 -26.69 9.97
N ASP A 149 8.10 -27.32 9.10
CA ASP A 149 7.85 -28.77 9.08
C ASP A 149 9.12 -29.62 8.83
N GLN A 150 10.10 -29.09 8.09
CA GLN A 150 11.38 -29.78 7.81
C GLN A 150 12.39 -29.67 8.95
N SER A 151 12.18 -28.77 9.91
CA SER A 151 13.15 -28.42 10.95
C SER A 151 12.84 -29.02 12.33
N GLY A 152 11.69 -29.69 12.49
CA GLY A 152 11.31 -30.49 13.66
C GLY A 152 11.81 -31.93 13.61
#